data_AF-F3ZVS7-F1
#
_entry.id   AF-F3ZVS7-F1
#
_cell.length_a   1.000
_cell.length_b   1.000
_cell.length_c   1.000
_cell.angle_alpha   90.00
_cell.angle_beta   90.00
_cell.angle_gamma   90.00
#
_symmetry.space_group_name_H-M   'P 1'
#
loop_
_entity.id
_entity.type
_entity.pdbx_description
1 polymer ?
#
loop_
_entity_poly.entity_id
_entity_poly.type
_entity_poly.pdbx_seq_one_letter_code
_entity_poly.pdbx_strand_id
1 'polypeptide(L)'
;MYADKSDLVRRIREAMEGERHDAAFYAVLIEMAPPEDKDIIKGIREDELKHYRMFSDMYTYLTGSSISVPEPEISPPKSYKDGLASAIMGETNAVEEYRIILIEAPFWYMKNWMYIIVTDEQKHADRFNMLYSRA
;
A
#
# COMPACT_ATOMS: atom_id res chain seq x y z
N MET A 1 13.38 -12.58 -20.18
CA MET A 1 13.21 -13.67 -19.20
C MET A 1 11.82 -13.51 -18.64
N TYR A 2 10.88 -14.40 -19.00
CA TYR A 2 9.52 -14.30 -18.46
C TYR A 2 9.58 -14.73 -17.00
N ALA A 3 9.21 -13.84 -16.08
CA ALA A 3 9.03 -14.20 -14.68
C ALA A 3 8.05 -15.38 -14.60
N ASP A 4 8.32 -16.33 -13.71
CA ASP A 4 7.39 -17.43 -13.48
C ASP A 4 6.05 -16.83 -13.02
N LYS A 5 4.96 -17.23 -13.69
CA LYS A 5 3.60 -16.78 -13.35
C LYS A 5 3.29 -17.06 -11.88
N SER A 6 3.92 -18.08 -11.28
CA SER A 6 3.80 -18.39 -9.85
C SER A 6 4.36 -17.29 -8.93
N ASP A 7 5.50 -16.68 -9.30
CA ASP A 7 6.15 -15.63 -8.51
C ASP A 7 5.37 -14.31 -8.57
N LEU A 8 4.89 -13.92 -9.75
CA LEU A 8 4.08 -12.70 -9.89
C LEU A 8 2.79 -12.79 -9.08
N VAL A 9 2.09 -13.93 -9.14
CA VAL A 9 0.85 -14.15 -8.37
C VAL A 9 1.13 -14.11 -6.87
N ARG A 10 2.26 -14.66 -6.41
CA ARG A 10 2.69 -14.57 -5.01
C ARG A 10 2.93 -13.12 -4.59
N ARG A 11 3.69 -12.34 -5.38
CA ARG A 11 3.95 -10.92 -5.08
C ARG A 11 2.67 -10.08 -5.04
N ILE A 12 1.74 -10.33 -5.94
CA ILE A 12 0.43 -9.63 -5.92
C ILE A 12 -0.34 -9.97 -4.64
N ARG A 13 -0.29 -11.23 -4.20
CA ARG A 13 -0.91 -11.61 -2.93
C ARG A 13 -0.22 -10.94 -1.74
N GLU A 14 1.10 -10.87 -1.73
CA GLU A 14 1.88 -10.17 -0.70
C GLU A 14 1.52 -8.68 -0.68
N ALA A 15 1.38 -8.04 -1.85
CA ALA A 15 0.90 -6.67 -1.96
C ALA A 15 -0.52 -6.51 -1.41
N MET A 16 -1.46 -7.42 -1.72
CA MET A 16 -2.80 -7.40 -1.11
C MET A 16 -2.76 -7.45 0.42
N GLU A 17 -1.82 -8.20 0.99
CA GLU A 17 -1.61 -8.28 2.44
C GLU A 17 -0.99 -6.99 2.99
N GLY A 18 -0.02 -6.40 2.28
CA GLY A 18 0.59 -5.09 2.59
C GLY A 18 -0.43 -3.95 2.61
N GLU A 19 -1.17 -3.75 1.52
CA GLU A 19 -2.22 -2.71 1.42
C GLU A 19 -3.27 -2.80 2.55
N ARG A 20 -3.61 -4.02 2.96
CA ARG A 20 -4.56 -4.24 4.06
C ARG A 20 -3.97 -3.90 5.40
N HIS A 21 -2.70 -4.25 5.60
CA HIS A 21 -1.96 -3.87 6.78
C HIS A 21 -1.84 -2.35 6.88
N ASP A 22 -1.47 -1.67 5.80
CA ASP A 22 -1.24 -0.22 5.81
C ASP A 22 -2.54 0.56 5.99
N ALA A 23 -3.62 0.15 5.32
CA ALA A 23 -4.95 0.72 5.58
C ALA A 23 -5.41 0.57 7.04
N ALA A 24 -5.11 -0.55 7.70
CA ALA A 24 -5.42 -0.77 9.10
C ALA A 24 -4.49 0.04 10.02
N PHE A 25 -3.20 0.10 9.70
CA PHE A 25 -2.21 0.87 10.44
C PHE A 25 -2.52 2.37 10.40
N TYR A 26 -2.92 2.88 9.24
CA TYR A 26 -3.31 4.29 9.08
C TYR A 26 -4.62 4.61 9.80
N ALA A 27 -5.53 3.65 9.99
CA ALA A 27 -6.67 3.83 10.88
C ALA A 27 -6.22 4.12 12.32
N VAL A 28 -5.20 3.40 12.82
CA VAL A 28 -4.62 3.66 14.14
C VAL A 28 -3.93 5.03 14.18
N LEU A 29 -3.16 5.40 13.15
CA LEU A 29 -2.51 6.71 13.09
C LEU A 29 -3.50 7.88 13.08
N ILE A 30 -4.65 7.75 12.41
CA ILE A 30 -5.70 8.77 12.40
C ILE A 30 -6.23 9.06 13.81
N GLU A 31 -6.32 8.05 14.67
CA GLU A 31 -6.74 8.24 16.06
C GLU A 31 -5.68 8.97 16.89
N MET A 32 -4.40 8.76 16.58
CA MET A 32 -3.27 9.40 17.27
C MET A 32 -2.93 10.80 16.76
N ALA A 33 -3.35 11.15 15.54
CA ALA A 33 -2.94 12.36 14.84
C ALA A 33 -3.60 13.64 15.41
N PRO A 34 -2.91 14.79 15.35
CA PRO A 34 -3.53 16.11 15.52
C PRO A 34 -4.66 16.33 14.51
N PRO A 35 -5.71 17.12 14.84
CA PRO A 35 -6.86 17.35 13.95
C PRO A 35 -6.51 17.78 12.53
N GLU A 36 -5.50 18.64 12.38
CA GLU A 36 -5.01 19.18 11.10
C GLU A 36 -4.37 18.14 10.18
N ASP A 37 -3.87 17.03 10.73
CA ASP A 37 -3.19 15.98 9.98
C ASP A 37 -4.15 14.85 9.56
N LYS A 38 -5.27 14.68 10.27
CA LYS A 38 -6.18 13.54 10.11
C LYS A 38 -6.69 13.38 8.68
N ASP A 39 -7.03 14.48 8.01
CA ASP A 39 -7.62 14.40 6.68
C ASP A 39 -6.60 13.99 5.61
N ILE A 40 -5.31 14.29 5.82
CA ILE A 40 -4.23 13.80 4.96
C ILE A 40 -4.12 12.28 5.09
N ILE A 41 -4.08 11.77 6.32
CA ILE A 41 -3.92 10.33 6.58
C ILE A 41 -5.16 9.54 6.15
N LYS A 42 -6.38 10.09 6.32
CA LYS A 42 -7.60 9.49 5.78
C LYS A 42 -7.55 9.35 4.26
N GLY A 43 -7.08 10.38 3.55
CA GLY A 43 -6.93 10.32 2.10
C GLY A 43 -5.95 9.25 1.65
N ILE A 44 -4.82 9.10 2.35
CA ILE A 44 -3.84 8.02 2.09
C ILE A 44 -4.50 6.67 2.32
N ARG A 45 -5.15 6.46 3.48
CA ARG A 45 -5.87 5.21 3.79
C ARG A 45 -6.93 4.83 2.74
N GLU A 46 -7.63 5.80 2.16
CA GLU A 46 -8.60 5.55 1.09
C GLU A 46 -7.93 5.09 -0.21
N ASP A 47 -6.74 5.61 -0.50
CA ASP A 47 -5.90 5.18 -1.61
C ASP A 47 -5.41 3.72 -1.37
N GLU A 48 -4.92 3.35 -0.18
CA GLU A 48 -4.52 1.96 0.16
C GLU A 48 -5.68 0.96 -0.06
N LEU A 49 -6.89 1.32 0.39
CA LEU A 49 -8.08 0.47 0.20
C LEU A 49 -8.45 0.31 -1.28
N LYS A 50 -8.12 1.30 -2.11
CA LYS A 50 -8.31 1.25 -3.56
C LYS A 50 -7.22 0.40 -4.21
N HIS A 51 -5.97 0.53 -3.80
CA HIS A 51 -4.86 -0.28 -4.28
C HIS A 51 -5.07 -1.76 -3.94
N TYR A 52 -5.52 -2.08 -2.73
CA TYR A 52 -5.94 -3.45 -2.36
C TYR A 52 -6.96 -4.03 -3.36
N ARG A 53 -7.97 -3.23 -3.75
CA ARG A 53 -8.98 -3.67 -4.74
C ARG A 53 -8.34 -3.90 -6.11
N MET A 54 -7.42 -3.01 -6.53
CA MET A 54 -6.70 -3.15 -7.80
C MET A 54 -5.82 -4.41 -7.82
N PHE A 55 -5.09 -4.70 -6.75
CA PHE A 55 -4.33 -5.94 -6.63
C PHE A 55 -5.23 -7.19 -6.57
N SER A 56 -6.36 -7.10 -5.86
CA SER A 56 -7.36 -8.18 -5.82
C SER A 56 -7.89 -8.49 -7.22
N ASP A 57 -8.21 -7.47 -8.01
CA ASP A 57 -8.64 -7.62 -9.40
C ASP A 57 -7.52 -8.25 -10.24
N MET A 58 -6.28 -7.78 -10.11
CA MET A 58 -5.12 -8.38 -10.79
C MET A 58 -4.96 -9.86 -10.45
N TYR A 59 -5.08 -10.23 -9.18
CA TYR A 59 -5.01 -11.61 -8.72
C TYR A 59 -6.10 -12.46 -9.39
N THR A 60 -7.34 -11.99 -9.38
CA THR A 60 -8.47 -12.69 -10.02
C THR A 60 -8.27 -12.83 -11.53
N TYR A 61 -7.79 -11.80 -12.22
CA TYR A 61 -7.50 -11.88 -13.66
C TYR A 61 -6.41 -12.92 -13.98
N LEU A 62 -5.38 -13.04 -13.15
CA LEU A 62 -4.26 -13.96 -13.41
C LEU A 62 -4.56 -15.41 -13.04
N THR A 63 -5.37 -15.63 -12.01
CA THR A 63 -5.62 -16.94 -11.41
C THR A 63 -6.98 -17.53 -11.73
N GLY A 64 -7.96 -16.69 -12.10
CA GLY A 64 -9.37 -17.08 -12.23
C GLY A 64 -10.10 -17.23 -10.89
N SER A 65 -9.44 -16.95 -9.76
CA SER A 65 -9.99 -17.11 -8.41
C SER A 65 -9.93 -15.80 -7.63
N SER A 66 -10.96 -15.52 -6.84
CA SER A 66 -10.99 -14.40 -5.90
C SER A 66 -10.62 -14.88 -4.50
N ILE A 67 -9.77 -14.13 -3.82
CA ILE A 67 -9.46 -14.32 -2.40
C ILE A 67 -9.73 -13.00 -1.66
N SER A 68 -10.02 -13.10 -0.36
CA SER A 68 -10.13 -11.94 0.51
C SER A 68 -9.06 -12.02 1.59
N VAL A 69 -8.29 -10.96 1.75
CA VAL A 69 -7.37 -10.80 2.88
C VAL A 69 -8.15 -10.18 4.04
N PRO A 70 -8.14 -10.78 5.24
CA PRO A 70 -8.76 -10.18 6.42
C PRO A 70 -7.99 -8.95 6.87
N GLU A 71 -8.68 -7.99 7.47
CA GLU A 71 -8.02 -6.85 8.10
C GLU A 71 -7.20 -7.33 9.31
N PRO A 72 -5.89 -7.00 9.40
CA PRO A 72 -5.06 -7.44 10.50
C PRO A 72 -5.29 -6.62 11.76
N GLU A 73 -5.03 -7.21 12.93
CA GLU A 73 -4.93 -6.45 14.17
C GLU A 73 -3.61 -5.68 14.22
N ILE A 74 -3.69 -4.39 14.52
CA ILE A 74 -2.53 -3.50 14.58
C ILE A 74 -2.20 -3.16 16.03
N SER A 75 -0.95 -3.41 16.41
CA SER A 75 -0.39 -2.86 17.64
C SER A 75 -0.06 -1.38 17.44
N PRO A 76 -0.61 -0.45 18.24
CA PRO A 76 -0.32 0.96 18.08
C PRO A 76 1.18 1.27 18.23
N PRO A 77 1.71 2.23 17.45
CA PRO A 77 3.08 2.69 17.63
C PRO A 77 3.23 3.42 18.98
N LYS A 78 4.48 3.53 19.45
CA LYS A 78 4.80 4.16 20.74
C LYS A 78 4.40 5.63 20.80
N SER A 79 4.49 6.33 19.67
CA SER A 79 4.10 7.72 19.51
C SER A 79 3.62 7.96 18.08
N TYR A 80 2.90 9.07 17.87
CA TYR A 80 2.48 9.48 16.53
C TYR A 80 3.68 9.68 15.59
N LYS A 81 4.76 10.29 16.09
CA LYS A 81 6.00 10.52 15.33
C LYS A 81 6.70 9.21 14.94
N ASP A 82 6.76 8.23 15.85
CA ASP A 82 7.27 6.90 15.51
C ASP A 82 6.39 6.21 14.46
N GLY A 83 5.06 6.39 14.56
CA GLY A 83 4.11 5.89 13.59
C GLY A 83 4.30 6.48 12.19
N LEU A 84 4.54 7.79 12.10
CA LEU A 84 4.88 8.47 10.85
C LEU A 84 6.21 7.96 10.26
N ALA A 85 7.23 7.73 11.09
CA ALA A 85 8.49 7.14 10.62
C ALA A 85 8.30 5.73 10.06
N SER A 86 7.49 4.89 10.73
CA SER A 86 7.13 3.56 10.22
C SER A 86 6.35 3.64 8.91
N ALA A 87 5.39 4.57 8.79
CA ALA A 87 4.63 4.78 7.56
C ALA A 87 5.55 5.15 6.39
N ILE A 88 6.46 6.13 6.57
CA ILE A 88 7.43 6.52 5.52
C ILE A 88 8.22 5.31 5.03
N MET A 89 8.75 4.51 5.95
CA MET A 89 9.52 3.31 5.58
C MET A 89 8.64 2.29 4.83
N GLY A 90 7.41 2.04 5.30
CA GLY A 90 6.44 1.17 4.65
C GLY A 90 6.18 1.58 3.20
N GLU A 91 5.81 2.84 2.98
CA GLU A 91 5.55 3.41 1.66
C GLU A 91 6.76 3.30 0.72
N THR A 92 7.96 3.61 1.21
CA THR A 92 9.17 3.51 0.38
C THR A 92 9.53 2.07 0.04
N ASN A 93 9.29 1.12 0.94
CA ASN A 93 9.48 -0.31 0.67
C ASN A 93 8.44 -0.80 -0.35
N ALA A 94 7.17 -0.38 -0.22
CA ALA A 94 6.11 -0.69 -1.17
C ALA A 94 6.48 -0.23 -2.59
N VAL A 95 7.05 0.98 -2.75
CA VAL A 95 7.59 1.45 -4.03
C VAL A 95 8.62 0.48 -4.62
N GLU A 96 9.56 -0.03 -3.81
CA GLU A 96 10.58 -0.98 -4.27
C GLU A 96 9.96 -2.31 -4.72
N GLU A 97 9.05 -2.86 -3.91
CA GLU A 97 8.38 -4.13 -4.17
C GLU A 97 7.46 -4.05 -5.39
N TYR A 98 6.64 -3.00 -5.49
CA TYR A 98 5.62 -2.84 -6.52
C TYR A 98 6.21 -2.52 -7.89
N ARG A 99 7.41 -1.93 -7.96
CA ARG A 99 8.14 -1.77 -9.24
C ARG A 99 8.46 -3.12 -9.88
N ILE A 100 8.66 -4.18 -9.10
CA ILE A 100 8.87 -5.53 -9.65
C ILE A 100 7.58 -6.02 -10.31
N ILE A 101 6.43 -5.86 -9.64
CA ILE A 101 5.11 -6.22 -10.18
C ILE A 101 4.83 -5.43 -11.47
N LEU A 102 5.14 -4.13 -11.51
CA LEU A 102 5.02 -3.29 -12.71
C LEU A 102 5.80 -3.85 -13.91
N ILE A 103 7.05 -4.28 -13.68
CA ILE A 103 7.92 -4.82 -14.73
C ILE A 103 7.37 -6.17 -15.23
N GLU A 104 6.95 -7.03 -14.32
CA GLU A 104 6.51 -8.41 -14.59
C GLU A 104 5.08 -8.51 -15.11
N ALA A 105 4.23 -7.51 -14.87
CA ALA A 105 2.83 -7.51 -15.27
C ALA A 105 2.68 -7.81 -16.78
N PRO A 106 1.90 -8.85 -17.17
CA PRO A 106 1.87 -9.31 -18.56
C PRO A 106 0.99 -8.45 -19.47
N PHE A 107 0.07 -7.67 -18.91
CA PHE A 107 -0.90 -6.88 -19.67
C PHE A 107 -0.71 -5.38 -19.46
N TRP A 108 -0.89 -4.60 -20.53
CA TRP A 108 -0.69 -3.15 -20.52
C TRP A 108 -1.59 -2.42 -19.51
N TYR A 109 -2.83 -2.87 -19.32
CA TYR A 109 -3.75 -2.23 -18.38
C TYR A 109 -3.32 -2.46 -16.93
N MET A 110 -2.75 -3.64 -16.61
CA MET A 110 -2.15 -3.89 -15.29
C MET A 110 -0.94 -2.99 -15.06
N LYS A 111 -0.13 -2.73 -16.10
CA LYS A 111 0.98 -1.77 -15.99
C LYS A 111 0.49 -0.36 -15.70
N ASN A 112 -0.62 0.07 -16.30
CA ASN A 112 -1.22 1.37 -15.98
C ASN A 112 -1.70 1.44 -14.53
N TRP A 113 -2.31 0.36 -14.02
CA TRP A 113 -2.70 0.26 -12.61
C TRP A 113 -1.50 0.34 -11.69
N MET A 114 -0.46 -0.45 -11.97
CA MET A 114 0.78 -0.42 -11.19
C MET A 114 1.50 0.94 -11.26
N TYR A 115 1.43 1.64 -12.40
CA TYR A 115 1.96 3.00 -12.50
C TYR A 115 1.26 3.94 -11.52
N ILE A 116 -0.08 3.88 -11.46
CA ILE A 116 -0.86 4.67 -10.50
C ILE A 116 -0.45 4.35 -9.06
N ILE A 117 -0.47 3.05 -8.69
CA ILE A 117 -0.11 2.56 -7.34
C ILE A 117 1.29 3.06 -6.94
N VAL A 118 2.32 2.77 -7.74
CA VAL A 118 3.70 3.17 -7.43
C VAL A 118 3.87 4.69 -7.28
N THR A 119 3.16 5.48 -8.08
CA THR A 119 3.20 6.95 -7.93
C THR A 119 2.40 7.45 -6.74
N ASP A 120 1.35 6.74 -6.34
CA ASP A 120 0.58 7.03 -5.14
C ASP A 120 1.43 6.75 -3.88
N GLU A 121 2.14 5.61 -3.81
CA GLU A 121 3.00 5.31 -2.64
C GLU A 121 4.13 6.33 -2.47
N GLN A 122 4.73 6.77 -3.58
CA GLN A 122 5.73 7.85 -3.50
C GLN A 122 5.11 9.16 -2.99
N LYS A 123 3.89 9.48 -3.44
CA LYS A 123 3.10 10.64 -2.96
C LYS A 123 2.73 10.47 -1.47
N HIS A 124 2.46 9.26 -1.00
CA HIS A 124 2.17 8.97 0.41
C HIS A 124 3.42 9.17 1.27
N ALA A 125 4.56 8.61 0.86
CA ALA A 125 5.84 8.85 1.51
C ALA A 125 6.17 10.34 1.64
N ASP A 126 5.96 11.13 0.57
CA ASP A 126 6.18 12.57 0.59
C ASP A 126 5.25 13.30 1.58
N ARG A 127 3.97 12.89 1.63
CA ARG A 127 2.99 13.43 2.58
C ARG A 127 3.37 13.08 4.02
N PHE A 128 3.73 11.82 4.31
CA PHE A 128 4.16 11.44 5.64
C PHE A 128 5.46 12.13 6.05
N ASN A 129 6.41 12.33 5.13
CA ASN A 129 7.61 13.14 5.39
C ASN A 129 7.26 14.58 5.81
N MET A 130 6.30 15.21 5.12
CA MET A 130 5.80 16.52 5.50
C MET A 130 5.21 16.52 6.91
N LEU A 131 4.38 15.53 7.25
CA LEU A 131 3.81 15.40 8.60
C LEU A 131 4.91 15.17 9.65
N TYR A 132 5.85 14.27 9.39
CA TYR A 132 6.95 13.93 10.29
C TYR A 132 7.84 15.14 10.60
N SER A 133 8.07 16.02 9.62
CA SER A 133 8.86 17.24 9.80
C SER A 133 8.22 18.26 10.76
N ARG A 134 6.91 18.14 11.02
CA ARG A 134 6.13 19.03 11.90
C ARG A 134 5.81 18.40 13.25
N ALA A 135 5.95 17.08 13.36
CA ALA A 135 5.64 16.28 14.55
C ALA A 135 6.71 16.33 15.65
#